data_AF-A0A3Q3JQ23-F1
#
_entry.id   AF-A0A3Q3JQ23-F1
#
_cell.length_a   1.000
_cell.length_b   1.000
_cell.length_c   1.000
_cell.angle_alpha   90.00
_cell.angle_beta   90.00
_cell.angle_gamma   90.00
#
_symmetry.space_group_name_H-M   'P 1'
#
loop_
_entity.id
_entity.type
_entity.pdbx_description
1 polymer ?
#
loop_
_entity_poly.entity_id
_entity_poly.type
_entity_poly.pdbx_seq_one_letter_code
_entity_poly.pdbx_strand_id
1 'polypeptide(L)'
;MDTSCAVKALLLALLLCLHLHCHLLVWARMDSCYDEEGAPFRCMPKFENIAFSRTVEVSNTCGSPPEDYCMQTGSTRSCHYCDASDPDLSHNARLLTDFNRNEEPTWWQSQSMYYGIQHPNSVNLTLHLGKAFEITYIRLKFHTSRPESFAIYKRTEEDGPWLPYQYYSASCRKTYGKEARGFLRSGDDETTALCTDEFSDISPLTGGNVAFSTLEGRPSAYNFDQSMVLQVRLHFFRIFCEYVTNLFKYFG
;
A
#
# COMPACT_ATOMS: atom_id res chain seq x y z
N MET A 1 6.38 8.96 -70.03
CA MET A 1 6.42 9.91 -68.90
C MET A 1 5.13 9.67 -68.13
N ASP A 2 5.11 8.89 -67.05
CA ASP A 2 3.92 8.75 -66.15
C ASP A 2 4.19 7.88 -64.90
N THR A 3 5.23 7.04 -64.89
CA THR A 3 5.52 6.15 -63.75
C THR A 3 6.10 6.87 -62.52
N SER A 4 6.80 7.98 -62.72
CA SER A 4 7.43 8.76 -61.63
C SER A 4 6.41 9.53 -60.77
N CYS A 5 5.27 9.92 -61.35
CA CYS A 5 4.23 10.66 -60.64
C CYS A 5 3.43 9.74 -59.70
N ALA A 6 3.10 8.54 -60.17
CA ALA A 6 2.36 7.54 -59.39
C ALA A 6 3.13 7.06 -58.14
N VAL A 7 4.45 6.86 -58.26
CA VAL A 7 5.30 6.42 -57.14
C VAL A 7 5.42 7.49 -56.06
N LYS A 8 5.55 8.77 -56.45
CA LYS A 8 5.57 9.89 -55.50
C LYS A 8 4.24 10.06 -54.77
N ALA A 9 3.12 9.90 -55.48
CA ALA A 9 1.78 9.97 -54.88
C ALA A 9 1.55 8.85 -53.84
N LEU A 10 2.01 7.61 -54.13
CA LEU A 10 1.92 6.50 -53.19
C LEU A 10 2.77 6.73 -51.93
N LEU A 11 3.99 7.25 -52.09
CA LEU A 11 4.89 7.57 -50.98
C LEU A 11 4.33 8.67 -50.07
N LEU A 12 3.74 9.72 -50.66
CA LEU A 12 3.06 10.78 -49.91
C LEU A 12 1.83 10.26 -49.16
N ALA A 13 1.02 9.39 -49.79
CA ALA A 13 -0.13 8.78 -49.14
C ALA A 13 0.27 7.87 -47.97
N LEU A 14 1.34 7.08 -48.13
CA LEU A 14 1.90 6.24 -47.06
C LEU A 14 2.43 7.08 -45.90
N LEU A 15 3.17 8.16 -46.17
CA LEU A 15 3.66 9.09 -45.14
C LEU A 15 2.52 9.78 -44.40
N LEU A 16 1.47 10.22 -45.10
CA LEU A 16 0.27 10.80 -44.49
C LEU A 16 -0.49 9.78 -43.62
N CYS A 17 -0.64 8.53 -44.07
CA CYS A 17 -1.25 7.46 -43.28
C CYS A 17 -0.43 7.10 -42.04
N LEU A 18 0.90 7.08 -42.14
CA LEU A 18 1.81 6.86 -41.01
C LEU A 18 1.74 8.01 -40.00
N HIS A 19 1.67 9.26 -40.46
CA HIS A 19 1.46 10.41 -39.57
C HIS A 19 0.10 10.36 -38.89
N LEU A 20 -0.98 10.04 -39.61
CA LEU A 20 -2.32 9.91 -39.03
C LEU A 20 -2.40 8.77 -37.99
N HIS A 21 -1.78 7.61 -38.27
CA HIS A 21 -1.67 6.51 -37.30
C HIS A 21 -0.84 6.89 -36.08
N CYS A 22 0.25 7.64 -36.26
CA CYS A 22 1.09 8.10 -35.15
C CYS A 22 0.33 9.11 -34.26
N HIS A 23 -0.44 10.03 -34.85
CA HIS A 23 -1.30 10.95 -34.10
C HIS A 23 -2.44 10.23 -33.35
N LEU A 24 -3.06 9.22 -33.97
CA LEU A 24 -4.10 8.40 -33.33
C LEU A 24 -3.56 7.52 -32.20
N LEU A 25 -2.33 7.00 -32.30
CA LEU A 25 -1.70 6.20 -31.25
C LEU A 25 -1.27 7.04 -30.04
N VAL A 26 -0.91 8.31 -30.24
CA VAL A 26 -0.49 9.22 -29.14
C VAL A 26 -1.69 9.73 -28.32
N TRP A 27 -2.90 9.74 -28.88
CA TRP A 27 -4.14 10.10 -28.16
C TRP A 27 -4.73 8.97 -27.31
N ALA A 28 -4.07 7.82 -27.23
CA ALA A 28 -4.48 6.77 -26.31
C ALA A 28 -4.10 7.16 -24.86
N ARG A 29 -5.10 7.73 -24.14
CA ARG A 29 -5.33 7.55 -22.70
C ARG A 29 -4.64 8.51 -21.72
N MET A 30 -4.79 9.82 -21.93
CA MET A 30 -4.96 10.74 -20.80
C MET A 30 -6.34 11.38 -20.94
N ASP A 31 -7.16 11.36 -19.88
CA ASP A 31 -8.38 12.17 -19.87
C ASP A 31 -7.92 13.62 -20.17
N SER A 32 -8.43 14.21 -21.26
CA SER A 32 -7.97 15.52 -21.74
C SER A 32 -8.05 16.55 -20.61
N CYS A 33 -6.94 17.20 -20.26
CA CYS A 33 -6.93 18.29 -19.27
C CYS A 33 -7.46 19.62 -19.86
N TYR A 34 -8.17 19.52 -20.98
CA TYR A 34 -8.75 20.63 -21.74
C TYR A 34 -10.21 20.30 -22.01
N ASP A 35 -11.08 21.29 -21.84
CA ASP A 35 -12.48 21.17 -22.24
C ASP A 35 -12.62 21.12 -23.78
N GLU A 36 -13.85 20.97 -24.26
CA GLU A 36 -14.16 20.86 -25.69
C GLU A 36 -13.79 22.15 -26.46
N GLU A 37 -13.73 23.28 -25.76
CA GLU A 37 -13.32 24.59 -26.27
C GLU A 37 -11.80 24.83 -26.20
N GLY A 38 -11.03 23.88 -25.64
CA GLY A 38 -9.58 23.95 -25.52
C GLY A 38 -9.08 24.78 -24.33
N ALA A 39 -9.94 25.18 -23.39
CA ALA A 39 -9.54 25.84 -22.16
C ALA A 39 -9.02 24.80 -21.14
N PRO A 40 -7.92 25.12 -20.43
CA PRO A 40 -7.33 24.20 -19.47
C PRO A 40 -8.19 24.07 -18.21
N PHE A 41 -8.36 22.84 -17.71
CA PHE A 41 -8.98 22.56 -16.42
C PHE A 41 -8.11 21.62 -15.58
N ARG A 42 -8.38 21.55 -14.26
CA ARG A 42 -7.65 20.67 -13.35
C ARG A 42 -8.00 19.20 -13.63
N CYS A 43 -7.05 18.47 -14.17
CA CYS A 43 -7.12 17.01 -14.31
C CYS A 43 -6.37 16.33 -13.15
N MET A 44 -6.88 15.19 -12.70
CA MET A 44 -6.22 14.34 -11.71
C MET A 44 -6.08 12.93 -12.29
N PRO A 45 -4.98 12.22 -11.99
CA PRO A 45 -4.84 10.84 -12.41
C PRO A 45 -5.95 9.98 -11.78
N LYS A 46 -6.22 8.83 -12.41
CA LYS A 46 -7.20 7.88 -11.91
C LYS A 46 -6.76 7.33 -10.55
N PHE A 47 -7.74 7.10 -9.69
CA PHE A 47 -7.53 6.44 -8.41
C PHE A 47 -7.19 4.96 -8.64
N GLU A 48 -6.04 4.51 -8.16
CA GLU A 48 -5.52 3.16 -8.39
C GLU A 48 -4.83 2.62 -7.12
N ASN A 49 -4.77 1.29 -6.98
CA ASN A 49 -3.93 0.64 -5.97
C ASN A 49 -2.47 0.75 -6.39
N ILE A 50 -1.73 1.64 -5.73
CA ILE A 50 -0.35 1.97 -6.10
C ILE A 50 0.68 0.93 -5.65
N ALA A 51 0.32 0.01 -4.75
CA ALA A 51 1.21 -1.08 -4.36
C ALA A 51 1.08 -2.34 -5.21
N PHE A 52 0.05 -2.43 -6.04
CA PHE A 52 -0.14 -3.60 -6.89
C PHE A 52 1.12 -3.86 -7.73
N SER A 53 1.60 -5.10 -7.72
CA SER A 53 2.84 -5.52 -8.40
C SER A 53 4.12 -4.73 -8.01
N ARG A 54 4.13 -4.06 -6.86
CA ARG A 54 5.33 -3.42 -6.30
C ARG A 54 6.08 -4.37 -5.39
N THR A 55 7.39 -4.18 -5.28
CA THR A 55 8.20 -4.99 -4.38
C THR A 55 8.09 -4.44 -2.95
N VAL A 56 7.76 -5.33 -2.01
CA VAL A 56 7.82 -5.06 -0.57
C VAL A 56 9.12 -5.66 -0.04
N GLU A 57 9.92 -4.84 0.64
CA GLU A 57 11.05 -5.31 1.42
C GLU A 57 10.55 -5.72 2.81
N VAL A 58 10.88 -6.94 3.23
CA VAL A 58 10.44 -7.50 4.50
C VAL A 58 11.65 -7.90 5.33
N SER A 59 11.64 -7.59 6.63
CA SER A 59 12.77 -7.93 7.51
C SER A 59 12.80 -9.41 7.91
N ASN A 60 11.68 -10.12 7.76
CA ASN A 60 11.53 -11.51 8.16
C ASN A 60 10.56 -12.23 7.23
N THR A 61 10.74 -13.53 7.00
CA THR A 61 9.82 -14.40 6.25
C THR A 61 10.05 -15.83 6.71
N CYS A 62 8.99 -16.64 6.83
CA CYS A 62 9.12 -18.05 7.19
C CYS A 62 9.75 -18.91 6.09
N GLY A 63 10.20 -20.12 6.45
CA GLY A 63 10.63 -21.12 5.48
C GLY A 63 12.15 -21.24 5.27
N SER A 64 12.96 -20.52 6.04
CA SER A 64 14.44 -20.65 6.01
C SER A 64 15.06 -20.44 7.41
N PRO A 65 15.24 -21.51 8.22
CA PRO A 65 14.93 -22.90 7.89
C PRO A 65 13.42 -23.16 7.80
N PRO A 66 12.98 -24.22 7.11
CA PRO A 66 11.59 -24.64 7.11
C PRO A 66 11.02 -24.84 8.52
N GLU A 67 9.76 -24.47 8.74
CA GLU A 67 9.13 -24.50 10.06
C GLU A 67 7.65 -24.89 10.03
N ASP A 68 7.19 -25.48 11.14
CA ASP A 68 5.76 -25.65 11.41
C ASP A 68 5.16 -24.37 11.99
N TYR A 69 4.02 -23.94 11.46
CA TYR A 69 3.20 -22.88 12.04
C TYR A 69 1.79 -23.39 12.29
N CYS A 70 1.18 -22.93 13.38
CA CYS A 70 -0.17 -23.32 13.75
C CYS A 70 -1.05 -22.10 13.94
N MET A 71 -2.26 -22.16 13.38
CA MET A 71 -3.29 -21.14 13.54
C MET A 71 -4.40 -21.68 14.45
N GLN A 72 -4.86 -20.83 15.36
CA GLN A 72 -5.99 -21.11 16.24
C GLN A 72 -7.23 -20.46 15.65
N THR A 73 -8.21 -21.26 15.23
CA THR A 73 -9.50 -20.77 14.71
C THR A 73 -10.61 -21.24 15.65
N GLY A 74 -10.88 -20.46 16.70
CA GLY A 74 -11.83 -20.85 17.74
C GLY A 74 -11.29 -22.01 18.57
N SER A 75 -11.96 -23.17 18.54
CA SER A 75 -11.58 -24.37 19.29
C SER A 75 -10.63 -25.30 18.53
N THR A 76 -10.47 -25.13 17.21
CA THR A 76 -9.62 -25.98 16.38
C THR A 76 -8.25 -25.34 16.15
N ARG A 77 -7.22 -26.18 16.20
CA ARG A 77 -5.84 -25.81 15.87
C ARG A 77 -5.48 -26.49 14.56
N SER A 78 -5.15 -25.71 13.53
CA SER A 78 -4.65 -26.21 12.26
C SER A 78 -3.16 -25.89 12.15
N CYS A 79 -2.34 -26.89 11.89
CA CYS A 79 -0.90 -26.73 11.72
C CYS A 79 -0.52 -27.03 10.27
N HIS A 80 0.37 -26.22 9.74
CA HIS A 80 0.87 -26.26 8.38
C HIS A 80 2.38 -26.06 8.39
N TYR A 81 3.01 -26.34 7.26
CA TYR A 81 4.45 -26.23 7.10
C TYR A 81 4.78 -25.08 6.17
N CYS A 82 5.75 -24.25 6.54
CA CYS A 82 6.29 -23.21 5.70
C CYS A 82 7.70 -23.61 5.23
N ASP A 83 7.89 -23.67 3.92
CA ASP A 83 9.18 -23.96 3.27
C ASP A 83 9.40 -22.96 2.15
N ALA A 84 10.50 -22.20 2.18
CA ALA A 84 10.81 -21.23 1.15
C ALA A 84 11.27 -21.89 -0.16
N SER A 85 11.64 -23.17 -0.12
CA SER A 85 12.11 -23.96 -1.27
C SER A 85 10.95 -24.51 -2.11
N ASP A 86 9.78 -24.69 -1.49
CA ASP A 86 8.56 -25.19 -2.12
C ASP A 86 7.60 -24.03 -2.43
N PRO A 87 7.34 -23.71 -3.71
CA PRO A 87 6.45 -22.61 -4.09
C PRO A 87 5.05 -22.69 -3.46
N ASP A 88 4.51 -23.90 -3.24
CA ASP A 88 3.16 -24.11 -2.72
C ASP A 88 3.06 -23.92 -1.20
N LEU A 89 4.21 -24.02 -0.50
CA LEU A 89 4.33 -23.82 0.95
C LEU A 89 5.07 -22.51 1.30
N SER A 90 5.54 -21.78 0.29
CA SER A 90 6.28 -20.53 0.47
C SER A 90 5.34 -19.34 0.67
N HIS A 91 5.68 -18.48 1.62
CA HIS A 91 4.89 -17.30 1.97
C HIS A 91 5.70 -16.00 1.81
N ASN A 92 6.24 -15.81 0.61
CA ASN A 92 7.16 -14.72 0.29
C ASN A 92 6.49 -13.33 0.22
N ALA A 93 7.29 -12.27 0.37
CA ALA A 93 6.83 -10.87 0.35
C ALA A 93 6.03 -10.46 -0.89
N ARG A 94 6.25 -11.14 -2.03
CA ARG A 94 5.52 -10.87 -3.29
C ARG A 94 4.01 -11.10 -3.15
N LEU A 95 3.60 -11.96 -2.22
CA LEU A 95 2.19 -12.27 -1.93
C LEU A 95 1.46 -11.16 -1.14
N LEU A 96 2.13 -10.05 -0.82
CA LEU A 96 1.50 -8.86 -0.23
C LEU A 96 0.80 -7.98 -1.28
N THR A 97 1.28 -8.03 -2.53
CA THR A 97 0.96 -7.06 -3.58
C THR A 97 0.49 -7.71 -4.89
N ASP A 98 0.35 -9.03 -4.90
CA ASP A 98 -0.23 -9.78 -6.01
C ASP A 98 -1.76 -9.63 -6.07
N PHE A 99 -2.37 -10.21 -7.09
CA PHE A 99 -3.82 -10.13 -7.28
C PHE A 99 -4.55 -10.89 -6.17
N ASN A 100 -5.49 -10.23 -5.50
CA ASN A 100 -6.26 -10.85 -4.42
C ASN A 100 -7.47 -11.59 -4.97
N ARG A 101 -7.53 -12.91 -4.77
CA ARG A 101 -8.68 -13.76 -5.06
C ARG A 101 -9.32 -14.13 -3.73
N ASN A 102 -10.61 -13.84 -3.55
CA ASN A 102 -11.29 -14.10 -2.27
C ASN A 102 -11.43 -15.61 -1.97
N GLU A 103 -11.51 -16.43 -3.02
CA GLU A 103 -11.65 -17.89 -2.92
C GLU A 103 -10.32 -18.58 -2.60
N GLU A 104 -9.21 -18.06 -3.16
CA GLU A 104 -7.85 -18.60 -3.01
C GLU A 104 -6.93 -17.47 -2.51
N PRO A 105 -6.97 -17.21 -1.19
CA PRO A 105 -6.29 -16.06 -0.62
C PRO A 105 -4.81 -16.41 -0.42
N THR A 106 -3.89 -15.63 -0.99
CA THR A 106 -2.43 -15.77 -0.76
C THR A 106 -1.94 -14.73 0.25
N TRP A 107 -0.84 -15.02 0.96
CA TRP A 107 -0.31 -14.11 1.98
C TRP A 107 1.18 -14.29 2.22
N TRP A 108 1.77 -13.24 2.76
CA TRP A 108 3.11 -13.28 3.35
C TRP A 108 3.02 -13.63 4.84
N GLN A 109 4.04 -14.33 5.32
CA GLN A 109 4.08 -14.91 6.65
C GLN A 109 5.46 -14.64 7.28
N SER A 110 5.47 -14.09 8.49
CA SER A 110 6.68 -14.04 9.31
C SER A 110 6.96 -15.40 9.95
N GLN A 111 8.18 -15.61 10.43
CA GLN A 111 8.49 -16.75 11.28
C GLN A 111 7.62 -16.74 12.55
N SER A 112 7.44 -17.93 13.11
CA SER A 112 6.65 -18.11 14.33
C SER A 112 7.33 -17.52 15.58
N MET A 113 6.57 -17.41 16.67
CA MET A 113 7.12 -17.01 17.98
C MET A 113 8.25 -17.92 18.46
N TYR A 114 8.31 -19.17 17.98
CA TYR A 114 9.37 -20.10 18.31
C TYR A 114 10.75 -19.58 17.85
N TYR A 115 10.80 -18.87 16.72
CA TYR A 115 12.01 -18.20 16.22
C TYR A 115 12.22 -16.80 16.81
N GLY A 116 11.49 -16.45 17.86
CA GLY A 116 11.68 -15.20 18.58
C GLY A 116 11.06 -13.97 17.92
N ILE A 117 10.16 -14.14 16.94
CA ILE A 117 9.36 -13.04 16.41
C ILE A 117 8.26 -12.69 17.41
N GLN A 118 8.63 -11.96 18.45
CA GLN A 118 7.75 -11.48 19.52
C GLN A 118 8.43 -10.27 20.16
N HIS A 119 7.64 -9.33 20.71
CA HIS A 119 8.15 -8.19 21.47
C HIS A 119 9.29 -8.61 22.43
N PRO A 120 10.45 -7.92 22.38
CA PRO A 120 10.71 -6.64 21.72
C PRO A 120 11.11 -6.72 20.23
N ASN A 121 11.21 -7.91 19.64
CA ASN A 121 11.52 -8.04 18.22
C ASN A 121 10.30 -7.63 17.37
N SER A 122 10.56 -6.99 16.24
CA SER A 122 9.55 -6.48 15.33
C SER A 122 9.80 -6.94 13.90
N VAL A 123 8.75 -6.87 13.08
CA VAL A 123 8.83 -7.13 11.64
C VAL A 123 8.47 -5.88 10.87
N ASN A 124 9.31 -5.55 9.88
CA ASN A 124 9.16 -4.38 9.05
C ASN A 124 8.76 -4.78 7.64
N LEU A 125 7.74 -4.11 7.10
CA LEU A 125 7.29 -4.24 5.73
C LEU A 125 7.41 -2.87 5.06
N THR A 126 8.35 -2.71 4.13
CA THR A 126 8.64 -1.45 3.46
C THR A 126 8.22 -1.53 2.01
N LEU A 127 7.29 -0.67 1.59
CA LEU A 127 6.89 -0.57 0.18
C LEU A 127 7.61 0.59 -0.50
N HIS A 128 8.23 0.27 -1.63
CA HIS A 128 8.86 1.24 -2.52
C HIS A 128 7.89 1.60 -3.65
N LEU A 129 7.39 2.85 -3.66
CA LEU A 129 6.44 3.30 -4.69
C LEU A 129 7.12 3.67 -6.01
N GLY A 130 8.41 4.02 -5.98
CA GLY A 130 9.22 4.42 -7.13
C GLY A 130 8.90 5.82 -7.69
N LYS A 131 7.81 6.45 -7.25
CA LYS A 131 7.48 7.86 -7.49
C LYS A 131 6.66 8.41 -6.33
N ALA A 132 6.51 9.72 -6.28
CA ALA A 132 5.67 10.39 -5.28
C ALA A 132 4.18 10.17 -5.58
N PHE A 133 3.39 9.82 -4.56
CA PHE A 133 1.94 9.68 -4.64
C PHE A 133 1.23 10.43 -3.51
N GLU A 134 0.04 10.95 -3.79
CA GLU A 134 -0.90 11.43 -2.77
C GLU A 134 -1.76 10.23 -2.33
N ILE A 135 -1.55 9.77 -1.09
CA ILE A 135 -2.23 8.58 -0.56
C ILE A 135 -3.52 9.00 0.14
N THR A 136 -4.64 8.39 -0.25
CA THR A 136 -5.95 8.65 0.38
C THR A 136 -6.17 7.73 1.58
N TYR A 137 -5.88 6.44 1.44
CA TYR A 137 -5.96 5.48 2.53
C TYR A 137 -4.88 4.39 2.41
N ILE A 138 -4.73 3.60 3.47
CA ILE A 138 -3.90 2.40 3.52
C ILE A 138 -4.78 1.32 4.15
N ARG A 139 -4.92 0.17 3.50
CA ARG A 139 -5.82 -0.90 3.98
C ARG A 139 -5.11 -2.22 4.16
N LEU A 140 -4.85 -2.59 5.40
CA LEU A 140 -4.22 -3.84 5.76
C LEU A 140 -5.27 -4.91 6.05
N LYS A 141 -5.13 -6.08 5.45
CA LYS A 141 -5.90 -7.26 5.83
C LYS A 141 -4.97 -8.21 6.58
N PHE A 142 -5.45 -9.11 7.42
CA PHE A 142 -4.59 -10.05 8.16
C PHE A 142 -5.07 -11.48 7.94
N HIS A 143 -4.13 -12.42 7.75
CA HIS A 143 -4.48 -13.85 7.68
C HIS A 143 -4.81 -14.36 9.06
N THR A 144 -4.04 -13.89 10.04
CA THR A 144 -4.23 -14.17 11.46
C THR A 144 -5.01 -13.04 12.12
N SER A 145 -5.12 -13.13 13.44
CA SER A 145 -5.50 -11.99 14.27
C SER A 145 -4.59 -10.81 13.97
N ARG A 146 -5.16 -9.62 14.13
CA ARG A 146 -4.42 -8.36 14.06
C ARG A 146 -3.39 -8.32 15.20
N PRO A 147 -2.23 -7.67 15.00
CA PRO A 147 -1.27 -7.46 16.08
C PRO A 147 -1.88 -6.58 17.18
N GLU A 148 -1.46 -6.80 18.42
CA GLU A 148 -1.85 -5.92 19.55
C GLU A 148 -1.30 -4.50 19.37
N SER A 149 -0.11 -4.36 18.77
CA SER A 149 0.52 -3.08 18.47
C SER A 149 1.23 -3.09 17.12
N PHE A 150 0.97 -2.07 16.31
CA PHE A 150 1.70 -1.79 15.07
C PHE A 150 1.63 -0.31 14.71
N ALA A 151 2.54 0.13 13.84
CA ALA A 151 2.64 1.52 13.42
C ALA A 151 2.83 1.61 11.90
N ILE A 152 2.28 2.66 11.32
CA ILE A 152 2.48 3.03 9.92
C ILE A 152 3.41 4.23 9.90
N TYR A 153 4.51 4.12 9.18
CA TYR A 153 5.47 5.18 8.91
C TYR A 153 5.42 5.55 7.44
N LYS A 154 5.79 6.80 7.16
CA LYS A 154 5.83 7.37 5.81
C LYS A 154 7.17 8.05 5.58
N ARG A 155 7.56 8.15 4.31
CA ARG A 155 8.75 8.89 3.90
C ARG A 155 8.44 9.70 2.64
N THR A 156 8.67 11.00 2.71
CA THR A 156 8.38 11.96 1.63
C THR A 156 9.51 12.06 0.61
N GLU A 157 10.74 11.74 1.02
CA GLU A 157 11.96 11.82 0.19
C GLU A 157 12.71 10.50 0.24
N GLU A 158 13.60 10.22 -0.72
CA GLU A 158 14.35 8.96 -0.75
C GLU A 158 15.35 8.83 0.39
N ASP A 159 16.01 9.92 0.76
CA ASP A 159 16.99 9.97 1.86
C ASP A 159 16.41 10.62 3.13
N GLY A 160 15.10 10.85 3.16
CA GLY A 160 14.42 11.49 4.28
C GLY A 160 14.27 10.58 5.51
N PRO A 161 13.96 11.15 6.68
CA PRO A 161 13.63 10.36 7.87
C PRO A 161 12.28 9.66 7.72
N TRP A 162 12.14 8.50 8.37
CA TRP A 162 10.83 7.87 8.54
C TRP A 162 10.01 8.67 9.55
N LEU A 163 8.86 9.18 9.11
CA LEU A 163 7.93 9.93 9.94
C LEU A 163 6.74 9.05 10.32
N PRO A 164 6.25 9.11 11.56
CA PRO A 164 5.08 8.35 11.95
C PRO A 164 3.84 8.89 11.24
N TYR A 165 2.97 7.99 10.80
CA TYR A 165 1.71 8.33 10.14
C TYR A 165 0.50 8.00 11.03
N GLN A 166 0.50 6.80 11.62
CA GLN A 166 -0.56 6.31 12.49
C GLN A 166 -0.03 5.22 13.42
N TYR A 167 -0.54 5.21 14.66
CA TYR A 167 -0.29 4.16 15.63
C TYR A 167 -1.57 3.38 15.93
N TYR A 168 -1.43 2.07 16.09
CA TYR A 168 -2.47 1.18 16.56
C TYR A 168 -1.92 0.39 17.75
N SER A 169 -2.56 0.49 18.90
CA SER A 169 -2.15 -0.26 20.09
C SER A 169 -3.29 -0.33 21.10
N ALA A 170 -3.51 -1.49 21.73
CA ALA A 170 -4.38 -1.58 22.90
C ALA A 170 -3.77 -0.85 24.12
N SER A 171 -2.47 -0.58 24.08
CA SER A 171 -1.70 0.05 25.15
C SER A 171 -0.92 1.29 24.67
N CYS A 172 -1.55 2.14 23.85
CA CYS A 172 -0.99 3.36 23.23
C CYS A 172 -0.02 4.17 24.11
N ARG A 173 -0.41 4.44 25.37
CA ARG A 173 0.39 5.26 26.29
C ARG A 173 1.67 4.56 26.75
N LYS A 174 1.61 3.24 26.93
CA LYS A 174 2.76 2.43 27.35
C LYS A 174 3.71 2.15 26.19
N THR A 175 3.16 1.85 25.02
CA THR A 175 3.93 1.41 23.84
C THR A 175 4.51 2.60 23.06
N TYR A 176 3.69 3.61 22.76
CA TYR A 176 4.07 4.73 21.90
C TYR A 176 4.11 6.08 22.63
N GLY A 177 3.78 6.13 23.93
CA GLY A 177 3.71 7.40 24.67
C GLY A 177 2.61 8.33 24.16
N LYS A 178 1.57 7.78 23.52
CA LYS A 178 0.45 8.54 22.94
C LYS A 178 -0.84 8.27 23.70
N GLU A 179 -1.72 9.28 23.78
CA GLU A 179 -3.07 9.08 24.30
C GLU A 179 -3.90 8.26 23.31
N ALA A 180 -4.66 7.30 23.84
CA ALA A 180 -5.56 6.48 23.04
C ALA A 180 -6.76 7.30 22.57
N ARG A 181 -7.13 7.17 21.30
CA ARG A 181 -8.24 7.91 20.65
C ARG A 181 -8.12 9.43 20.79
N GLY A 182 -6.87 9.93 20.74
CA GLY A 182 -6.62 11.36 20.62
C GLY A 182 -7.29 11.93 19.38
N PHE A 183 -7.71 13.19 19.46
CA PHE A 183 -8.29 13.93 18.33
C PHE A 183 -7.51 15.23 18.15
N LEU A 184 -7.48 15.74 16.91
CA LEU A 184 -6.92 17.04 16.63
C LEU A 184 -7.98 18.14 16.66
N ARG A 185 -7.61 19.29 17.20
CA ARG A 185 -8.42 20.51 17.22
C ARG A 185 -7.96 21.44 16.11
N SER A 186 -8.84 22.37 15.72
CA SER A 186 -8.48 23.43 14.79
C SER A 186 -7.31 24.25 15.35
N GLY A 187 -6.22 24.35 14.58
CA GLY A 187 -4.99 25.03 14.97
C GLY A 187 -3.89 24.12 15.51
N ASP A 188 -4.18 22.83 15.78
CA ASP A 188 -3.15 21.84 16.08
C ASP A 188 -2.36 21.47 14.82
N ASP A 189 -1.18 20.86 15.01
CA ASP A 189 -0.40 20.30 13.90
C ASP A 189 -1.09 19.08 13.30
N GLU A 190 -1.74 19.29 12.16
CA GLU A 190 -2.46 18.26 11.41
C GLU A 190 -1.59 17.12 10.86
N THR A 191 -0.25 17.27 10.89
CA THR A 191 0.67 16.18 10.51
C THR A 191 0.91 15.18 11.64
N THR A 192 0.48 15.50 12.87
CA THR A 192 0.71 14.67 14.05
C THR A 192 0.07 13.28 13.92
N ALA A 193 0.86 12.23 14.13
CA ALA A 193 0.36 10.85 14.19
C ALA A 193 -0.42 10.61 15.49
N LEU A 194 -1.63 10.05 15.36
CA LEU A 194 -2.53 9.69 16.46
C LEU A 194 -2.37 8.20 16.81
N CYS A 195 -2.94 7.79 17.95
CA CYS A 195 -2.99 6.38 18.35
C CYS A 195 -4.44 5.94 18.65
N THR A 196 -4.83 4.76 18.17
CA THR A 196 -6.15 4.16 18.44
C THR A 196 -6.01 2.68 18.80
N ASP A 197 -6.90 2.22 19.67
CA ASP A 197 -7.02 0.82 20.11
C ASP A 197 -8.09 0.03 19.32
N GLU A 198 -8.90 0.71 18.49
CA GLU A 198 -10.05 0.12 17.78
C GLU A 198 -9.73 -1.13 16.94
N PHE A 199 -8.52 -1.21 16.42
CA PHE A 199 -8.06 -2.31 15.56
C PHE A 199 -7.03 -3.23 16.24
N SER A 200 -6.86 -3.11 17.55
CA SER A 200 -5.85 -3.84 18.33
C SER A 200 -6.40 -5.08 19.03
N ASP A 201 -7.70 -5.34 18.92
CA ASP A 201 -8.33 -6.55 19.42
C ASP A 201 -7.98 -7.77 18.55
N ILE A 202 -7.80 -8.92 19.20
CA ILE A 202 -7.46 -10.21 18.58
C ILE A 202 -8.55 -10.72 17.61
N SER A 203 -9.79 -10.24 17.75
CA SER A 203 -10.90 -10.59 16.86
C SER A 203 -10.89 -9.74 15.59
N PRO A 204 -11.19 -10.28 14.40
CA PRO A 204 -11.37 -11.69 14.11
C PRO A 204 -10.02 -12.42 14.05
N LEU A 205 -10.01 -13.72 14.34
CA LEU A 205 -8.82 -14.57 14.29
C LEU A 205 -8.26 -14.76 12.86
N THR A 206 -9.06 -14.45 11.85
CA THR A 206 -8.69 -14.48 10.43
C THR A 206 -9.46 -13.40 9.68
N GLY A 207 -8.82 -12.77 8.70
CA GLY A 207 -9.46 -11.79 7.82
C GLY A 207 -9.69 -10.43 8.47
N GLY A 208 -8.99 -10.12 9.57
CA GLY A 208 -9.03 -8.81 10.20
C GLY A 208 -8.65 -7.73 9.20
N ASN A 209 -9.40 -6.64 9.15
CA ASN A 209 -9.18 -5.55 8.20
C ASN A 209 -8.97 -4.25 8.97
N VAL A 210 -7.96 -3.48 8.59
CA VAL A 210 -7.63 -2.18 9.16
C VAL A 210 -7.48 -1.20 8.03
N ALA A 211 -8.30 -0.16 8.04
CA ALA A 211 -8.21 0.94 7.11
C ALA A 211 -7.72 2.18 7.85
N PHE A 212 -6.65 2.77 7.35
CA PHE A 212 -6.13 4.06 7.77
C PHE A 212 -6.48 5.09 6.69
N SER A 213 -7.24 6.13 7.02
CA SER A 213 -7.51 7.25 6.12
C SER A 213 -6.65 8.45 6.49
N THR A 214 -6.00 9.07 5.51
CA THR A 214 -5.03 10.15 5.76
C THR A 214 -5.69 11.45 6.23
N LEU A 215 -6.97 11.62 5.90
CA LEU A 215 -7.78 12.80 6.22
C LEU A 215 -8.70 12.60 7.42
N GLU A 216 -8.80 11.37 7.95
CA GLU A 216 -9.69 11.08 9.08
C GLU A 216 -9.24 11.81 10.34
N GLY A 217 -10.20 12.48 11.00
CA GLY A 217 -9.94 13.27 12.20
C GLY A 217 -9.10 14.54 11.97
N ARG A 218 -8.85 14.94 10.71
CA ARG A 218 -8.12 16.17 10.37
C ARG A 218 -9.11 17.32 10.13
N PRO A 219 -9.03 18.43 10.90
CA PRO A 219 -9.94 19.56 10.73
C PRO A 219 -9.94 20.11 9.31
N SER A 220 -8.78 20.25 8.64
CA SER A 220 -8.71 20.81 7.29
C SER A 220 -9.11 19.84 6.17
N ALA A 221 -9.60 18.63 6.48
CA ALA A 221 -10.01 17.64 5.48
C ALA A 221 -11.10 18.15 4.53
N TYR A 222 -12.06 18.94 5.02
CA TYR A 222 -13.13 19.51 4.18
C TYR A 222 -12.61 20.58 3.21
N ASN A 223 -11.43 21.14 3.47
CA ASN A 223 -10.78 22.15 2.64
C ASN A 223 -9.39 21.66 2.18
N PHE A 224 -9.32 20.38 1.81
CA PHE A 224 -8.08 19.71 1.41
C PHE A 224 -7.36 20.43 0.26
N ASP A 225 -8.10 20.94 -0.72
CA ASP A 225 -7.55 21.64 -1.89
C ASP A 225 -6.75 22.90 -1.54
N GLN A 226 -7.01 23.51 -0.39
CA GLN A 226 -6.31 24.70 0.09
C GLN A 226 -5.28 24.38 1.19
N SER A 227 -5.23 23.14 1.68
CA SER A 227 -4.34 22.74 2.77
C SER A 227 -3.03 22.15 2.25
N MET A 228 -1.99 22.98 2.19
CA MET A 228 -0.63 22.52 1.85
C MET A 228 -0.09 21.49 2.87
N VAL A 229 -0.59 21.51 4.10
CA VAL A 229 -0.16 20.60 5.18
C VAL A 229 -0.67 19.18 4.95
N LEU A 230 -1.86 19.03 4.36
CA LEU A 230 -2.45 17.72 4.07
C LEU A 230 -2.06 17.19 2.68
N GLN A 231 -1.68 18.06 1.74
CA GLN A 231 -1.19 17.70 0.40
C GLN A 231 0.25 17.16 0.41
N VAL A 232 0.48 16.10 1.18
CA VAL A 232 1.81 15.48 1.29
C VAL A 232 1.93 14.34 0.29
N ARG A 233 2.96 14.41 -0.55
CA ARG A 233 3.34 13.34 -1.48
C ARG A 233 4.35 12.40 -0.83
N LEU A 234 4.10 11.11 -0.95
CA LEU A 234 4.89 10.05 -0.32
C LEU A 234 5.63 9.24 -1.38
N HIS A 235 6.90 8.95 -1.12
CA HIS A 235 7.70 8.05 -1.95
C HIS A 235 7.75 6.63 -1.37
N PHE A 236 7.62 6.49 -0.05
CA PHE A 236 7.65 5.21 0.64
C PHE A 236 6.67 5.21 1.80
N PHE A 237 6.16 4.02 2.13
CA PHE A 237 5.56 3.77 3.43
C PHE A 237 6.13 2.48 4.01
N ARG A 238 6.11 2.40 5.35
CA ARG A 238 6.61 1.25 6.10
C ARG A 238 5.60 0.90 7.17
N ILE A 239 5.26 -0.37 7.26
CA ILE A 239 4.51 -0.92 8.38
C ILE A 239 5.53 -1.54 9.33
N PHE A 240 5.40 -1.19 10.60
CA PHE A 240 6.20 -1.70 11.70
C PHE A 240 5.27 -2.50 12.62
N CYS A 241 5.42 -3.82 12.62
CA CYS A 241 4.64 -4.72 13.45
C CYS A 241 5.47 -5.14 14.68
N GLU A 242 5.01 -4.82 15.89
CA GLU A 242 5.72 -5.17 17.13
C GLU A 242 5.42 -6.59 17.64
N TYR A 243 4.45 -7.26 17.03
CA TYR A 243 4.04 -8.62 17.35
C TYR A 243 3.88 -9.45 16.08
N VAL A 244 3.85 -10.79 16.23
CA VAL A 244 3.64 -11.77 15.16
C VAL A 244 2.50 -11.31 14.26
N THR A 245 2.76 -11.16 12.96
CA THR A 245 1.71 -10.85 12.00
C THR A 245 1.89 -11.66 10.73
N ASN A 246 0.80 -12.31 10.35
CA ASN A 246 0.64 -12.83 9.00
C ASN A 246 -0.24 -11.82 8.28
N LEU A 247 0.41 -10.95 7.50
CA LEU A 247 -0.28 -9.83 6.86
C LEU A 247 -0.88 -10.29 5.53
N PHE A 248 -2.18 -10.03 5.39
CA PHE A 248 -2.87 -10.04 4.12
C PHE A 248 -2.83 -8.65 3.46
N LYS A 249 -2.59 -8.68 2.16
CA LYS A 249 -2.78 -7.64 1.15
C LYS A 249 -3.78 -6.50 1.49
N TYR A 250 -3.38 -5.24 1.29
CA TYR A 250 -3.90 -4.28 0.28
C TYR A 250 -3.29 -2.90 0.53
N PHE A 251 -3.19 -2.08 -0.52
CA PHE A 251 -2.63 -0.72 -0.45
C PHE A 251 -3.19 0.10 -1.62
N GLY A 252 -4.44 0.50 -1.51
CA GLY A 252 -4.99 1.65 -2.24
C GLY A 252 -5.28 2.75 -1.24
#